data_AF-A0A4P5SMX8-F1
#
_entry.id   AF-A0A4P5SMX8-F1
#
_cell.length_a   1.000
_cell.length_b   1.000
_cell.length_c   1.000
_cell.angle_alpha   90.00
_cell.angle_beta   90.00
_cell.angle_gamma   90.00
#
_symmetry.space_group_name_H-M   'P 1'
#
loop_
_entity.id
_entity.type
_entity.pdbx_description
1 polymer ?
#
loop_
_entity_poly.entity_id
_entity_poly.type
_entity_poly.pdbx_seq_one_letter_code
_entity_poly.pdbx_strand_id
1 'polypeptide(L)'
;MNQTAKDSRRILASGWAVVGTATWVATLFAVVAIAISSRTISRPPWWLGPSTDPATPFALIILAIVITFTAVTYLGSYSVAPWIGVFSSGFLGIYAIVDLGSTIGVAVAQIVVAVAALAGSLATFAGLHRVTP
;
A
#
# COMPACT_ATOMS: atom_id res chain seq x y z
N MET A 1 31.28 25.30 20.42
CA MET A 1 30.90 24.21 19.49
C MET A 1 29.38 24.18 19.42
N ASN A 2 28.86 24.34 18.21
CA ASN A 2 27.47 24.69 17.88
C ASN A 2 26.46 23.56 18.22
N GLN A 3 25.61 23.78 19.22
CA GLN A 3 24.37 23.01 19.45
C GLN A 3 23.23 23.43 18.50
N THR A 4 23.51 24.30 17.51
CA THR A 4 22.55 24.83 16.53
C THR A 4 22.36 23.94 15.30
N ALA A 5 22.80 22.68 15.33
CA ALA A 5 22.23 21.65 14.45
C ALA A 5 20.85 21.23 15.02
N LYS A 6 19.94 22.21 15.09
CA LYS A 6 18.58 22.12 15.63
C LYS A 6 17.85 21.02 14.84
N ASP A 7 17.59 19.92 15.54
CA ASP A 7 16.90 18.71 15.08
C ASP A 7 15.65 19.06 14.26
N SER A 8 15.83 19.19 12.95
CA SER A 8 14.79 19.61 12.02
C SER A 8 13.94 18.40 11.66
N ARG A 9 13.12 17.96 12.62
CA ARG A 9 12.19 16.86 12.39
C ARG A 9 11.11 17.32 11.43
N ARG A 10 11.02 16.63 10.28
CA ARG A 10 9.86 16.74 9.39
C ARG A 10 8.73 15.95 10.02
N ILE A 11 7.51 16.48 9.95
CA ILE A 11 6.30 15.81 10.41
C ILE A 11 5.26 15.89 9.29
N LEU A 12 4.42 14.86 9.19
CA LEU A 12 3.30 14.87 8.27
C LEU A 12 2.14 15.66 8.89
N ALA A 13 1.58 16.63 8.16
CA ALA A 13 0.40 17.34 8.64
C ALA A 13 -0.78 16.38 8.83
N SER A 14 -1.56 16.57 9.90
CA SER A 14 -2.66 15.67 10.30
C SER A 14 -3.66 15.41 9.16
N GLY A 15 -4.04 16.45 8.40
CA GLY A 15 -4.93 16.29 7.24
C GLY A 15 -4.35 15.36 6.16
N TRP A 16 -3.06 15.46 5.88
CA TRP A 16 -2.37 14.59 4.93
C TRP A 16 -2.14 13.18 5.47
N ALA A 17 -1.98 13.03 6.79
CA ALA A 17 -1.96 11.73 7.46
C ALA A 17 -3.31 11.00 7.30
N VAL A 18 -4.44 11.72 7.41
CA VAL A 18 -5.77 11.17 7.14
C VAL A 18 -5.92 10.73 5.69
N VAL A 19 -5.50 11.55 4.72
CA VAL A 19 -5.55 11.21 3.29
C VAL A 19 -4.72 9.94 3.00
N GLY A 20 -3.50 9.86 3.55
CA GLY A 20 -2.66 8.68 3.42
C GLY A 20 -3.32 7.44 4.04
N THR A 21 -3.83 7.55 5.26
CA THR A 21 -4.54 6.45 5.93
C THR A 21 -5.75 5.98 5.11
N ALA A 22 -6.59 6.91 4.65
CA ALA A 22 -7.78 6.62 3.85
C ALA A 22 -7.41 5.93 2.53
N THR A 23 -6.33 6.36 1.88
CA THR A 23 -5.80 5.71 0.67
C THR A 23 -5.45 4.25 0.95
N TRP A 24 -4.69 3.96 2.00
CA TRP A 24 -4.27 2.60 2.31
C TRP A 24 -5.41 1.70 2.79
N VAL A 25 -6.39 2.26 3.49
CA VAL A 25 -7.64 1.55 3.81
C VAL A 25 -8.44 1.23 2.53
N ALA A 26 -8.58 2.18 1.60
CA ALA A 26 -9.23 1.94 0.32
C ALA A 26 -8.49 0.87 -0.51
N THR A 27 -7.16 0.88 -0.50
CA THR A 27 -6.32 -0.16 -1.13
C THR A 27 -6.62 -1.54 -0.55
N LEU A 28 -6.78 -1.67 0.76
CA LEU A 28 -7.17 -2.92 1.41
C LEU A 28 -8.51 -3.44 0.87
N PHE A 29 -9.53 -2.58 0.83
CA PHE A 29 -10.84 -2.94 0.29
C PHE A 29 -10.78 -3.33 -1.19
N ALA A 30 -9.97 -2.63 -1.99
CA ALA A 30 -9.80 -2.95 -3.40
C ALA A 30 -9.15 -4.33 -3.60
N VAL A 31 -8.13 -4.68 -2.81
CA VAL A 31 -7.51 -6.02 -2.84
C VAL A 31 -8.51 -7.10 -2.44
N VAL A 32 -9.33 -6.86 -1.41
CA VAL A 32 -10.40 -7.80 -1.02
C VAL A 32 -11.44 -7.96 -2.14
N ALA A 33 -11.84 -6.87 -2.77
CA ALA A 33 -12.77 -6.92 -3.90
C ALA A 33 -12.21 -7.72 -5.09
N ILE A 34 -10.91 -7.59 -5.38
CA ILE A 34 -10.21 -8.40 -6.39
C ILE A 34 -10.18 -9.88 -5.98
N ALA A 35 -9.92 -10.19 -4.71
CA ALA A 35 -9.93 -11.57 -4.22
C ALA A 35 -11.31 -12.22 -4.39
N ILE A 36 -12.39 -11.49 -4.10
CA ILE A 36 -13.76 -12.00 -4.28
C ILE A 36 -14.09 -12.15 -5.76
N SER A 37 -13.81 -11.12 -6.58
CA SER A 37 -14.14 -11.11 -8.01
C SER A 37 -13.34 -12.16 -8.80
N SER A 38 -12.09 -12.43 -8.41
CA SER A 38 -11.28 -13.47 -9.05
C SER A 38 -11.80 -14.89 -8.77
N ARG A 39 -12.38 -15.11 -7.58
CA ARG A 39 -13.05 -16.38 -7.23
C ARG A 39 -14.33 -16.61 -8.02
N THR A 40 -15.12 -15.57 -8.29
CA THR A 40 -16.36 -15.72 -9.09
C THR A 40 -16.06 -16.08 -10.54
N ILE A 41 -14.91 -15.67 -11.07
CA ILE A 41 -14.44 -16.00 -12.44
C ILE A 41 -13.62 -17.32 -12.45
N SER A 42 -13.49 -18.00 -11.30
CA SER A 42 -12.69 -19.23 -11.14
C SER A 42 -11.23 -19.08 -11.59
N ARG A 43 -10.70 -17.86 -11.55
CA ARG A 43 -9.32 -17.52 -11.89
C ARG A 43 -8.66 -16.73 -10.76
N PRO A 44 -8.42 -17.38 -9.61
CA PRO A 44 -7.84 -16.73 -8.46
C PRO A 44 -6.37 -16.35 -8.71
N PRO A 45 -5.91 -15.24 -8.12
CA PRO A 45 -4.51 -14.86 -8.17
C PRO A 45 -3.62 -15.89 -7.47
N TRP A 46 -2.34 -15.93 -7.85
CA TRP A 46 -1.38 -16.95 -7.40
C TRP A 46 -1.27 -17.06 -5.87
N TRP A 47 -1.46 -15.94 -5.16
CA TRP A 47 -1.39 -15.85 -3.71
C TRP A 47 -2.67 -16.32 -2.99
N LEU A 48 -3.79 -16.45 -3.71
CA LEU A 48 -5.07 -16.91 -3.16
C LEU A 48 -5.31 -18.39 -3.44
N GLY A 49 -4.88 -18.87 -4.61
CA GLY A 49 -5.05 -20.23 -5.09
C GLY A 49 -6.51 -20.64 -5.40
N PRO A 50 -6.72 -21.73 -6.15
CA PRO A 50 -8.03 -22.34 -6.38
C PRO A 50 -8.76 -22.69 -5.09
N SER A 51 -10.10 -22.62 -5.09
CA SER A 51 -10.90 -23.00 -3.92
C SER A 51 -10.78 -24.49 -3.57
N THR A 52 -10.37 -25.33 -4.52
CA THR A 52 -10.14 -26.77 -4.34
C THR A 52 -8.72 -27.11 -3.86
N ASP A 53 -7.75 -26.21 -4.05
CA ASP A 53 -6.38 -26.36 -3.57
C ASP A 53 -5.83 -24.96 -3.19
N PRO A 54 -6.14 -24.49 -1.97
CA PRO A 54 -5.80 -23.13 -1.57
C PRO A 54 -4.29 -22.96 -1.51
N ALA A 55 -3.78 -21.88 -2.12
CA ALA A 55 -2.37 -21.54 -2.04
C ALA A 55 -1.99 -21.25 -0.59
N THR A 56 -0.72 -21.50 -0.25
CA THR A 56 -0.19 -21.25 1.10
C THR A 56 -0.55 -19.82 1.55
N PRO A 57 -1.18 -19.63 2.72
CA PRO A 57 -1.68 -18.32 3.15
C PRO A 57 -0.58 -17.29 3.42
N PHE A 58 0.68 -17.66 3.27
CA PHE A 58 1.84 -16.81 3.51
C PHE A 58 1.83 -15.55 2.66
N ALA A 59 1.54 -15.66 1.36
CA ALA A 59 1.53 -14.50 0.45
C ALA A 59 0.39 -13.53 0.79
N LEU A 60 -0.78 -14.05 1.16
CA LEU A 60 -1.91 -13.28 1.68
C LEU A 60 -1.57 -12.52 2.96
N ILE A 61 -0.93 -13.20 3.92
CA ILE A 61 -0.54 -12.60 5.20
C ILE A 61 0.48 -11.49 4.98
N ILE A 62 1.49 -11.72 4.13
CA ILE A 62 2.48 -10.69 3.78
C ILE A 62 1.79 -9.49 3.13
N LEU A 63 0.88 -9.72 2.18
CA LEU A 63 0.14 -8.65 1.52
C LEU A 63 -0.69 -7.81 2.52
N ALA A 64 -1.40 -8.48 3.43
CA ALA A 64 -2.18 -7.82 4.47
C ALA A 64 -1.30 -7.02 5.45
N ILE A 65 -0.15 -7.59 5.86
CA ILE A 65 0.82 -6.91 6.73
C ILE A 65 1.33 -5.65 6.04
N VAL A 66 1.74 -5.73 4.77
CA VAL A 66 2.28 -4.57 4.03
C VAL A 66 1.25 -3.43 3.98
N ILE A 67 0.00 -3.73 3.61
CA ILE A 67 -1.06 -2.71 3.50
C ILE A 67 -1.40 -2.10 4.87
N THR A 68 -1.59 -2.93 5.89
CA THR A 68 -1.98 -2.48 7.24
C THR A 68 -0.84 -1.74 7.94
N PHE A 69 0.39 -2.22 7.82
CA PHE A 69 1.58 -1.56 8.36
C PHE A 69 1.75 -0.17 7.75
N THR A 70 1.58 -0.04 6.43
CA THR A 70 1.63 1.28 5.80
C THR A 70 0.52 2.20 6.31
N ALA A 71 -0.72 1.74 6.43
CA ALA A 71 -1.81 2.55 6.99
C ALA A 71 -1.49 3.05 8.42
N VAL A 72 -0.92 2.18 9.27
CA VAL A 72 -0.49 2.53 10.63
C VAL A 72 0.62 3.59 10.62
N THR A 73 1.53 3.56 9.66
CA THR A 73 2.58 4.58 9.56
C THR A 73 2.02 5.98 9.29
N TYR A 74 0.91 6.06 8.54
CA TYR A 74 0.20 7.32 8.31
C TYR A 74 -0.59 7.78 9.53
N LEU A 75 -1.20 6.87 10.29
CA LEU A 75 -1.87 7.19 11.56
C LEU A 75 -0.91 7.82 12.58
N GLY A 76 0.33 7.34 12.63
CA GLY A 76 1.39 7.91 13.47
C GLY A 76 1.95 9.26 13.00
N SER A 77 1.48 9.78 11.85
CA SER A 77 1.97 11.03 11.23
C SER A 77 3.50 11.07 11.04
N TYR A 78 4.12 9.90 10.88
CA TYR A 78 5.57 9.79 10.73
C TYR A 78 6.03 10.40 9.40
N SER A 79 7.16 11.09 9.41
CA SER A 79 7.73 11.67 8.17
C SER A 79 8.22 10.63 7.16
N VAL A 80 8.43 9.40 7.61
CA VAL A 80 8.80 8.27 6.74
C VAL A 80 7.59 7.60 6.07
N ALA A 81 6.35 7.90 6.50
CA ALA A 81 5.15 7.26 5.97
C ALA A 81 4.98 7.39 4.44
N PRO A 82 5.25 8.56 3.81
CA PRO A 82 5.20 8.68 2.35
C PRO A 82 6.19 7.76 1.62
N TRP A 83 7.39 7.59 2.17
CA TRP A 83 8.39 6.68 1.61
C TRP A 83 7.96 5.22 1.74
N ILE A 84 7.45 4.83 2.91
CA ILE A 84 6.92 3.47 3.13
C ILE A 84 5.77 3.21 2.16
N GLY A 85 4.89 4.18 1.93
CA GLY A 85 3.82 4.10 0.93
C GLY A 85 4.33 3.81 -0.48
N VAL A 86 5.36 4.53 -0.94
CA VAL A 86 5.99 4.28 -2.25
C VAL A 86 6.54 2.85 -2.33
N PHE A 87 7.30 2.39 -1.33
CA PHE A 87 7.83 1.02 -1.34
C PHE A 87 6.73 -0.04 -1.33
N SER A 88 5.71 0.12 -0.50
CA SER A 88 4.58 -0.80 -0.42
C SER A 88 3.78 -0.83 -1.72
N SER A 89 3.65 0.30 -2.43
CA SER A 89 3.00 0.33 -3.74
C SER A 89 3.80 -0.41 -4.81
N GLY A 90 5.14 -0.31 -4.77
CA GLY A 90 6.01 -1.10 -5.63
C GLY A 90 5.88 -2.60 -5.37
N PHE A 91 5.77 -2.99 -4.10
CA PHE A 91 5.53 -4.37 -3.70
C PHE A 91 4.18 -4.90 -4.24
N LEU A 92 3.11 -4.10 -4.16
CA LEU A 92 1.82 -4.42 -4.78
C LEU A 92 1.93 -4.58 -6.30
N GLY A 93 2.71 -3.72 -6.96
CA GLY A 93 2.97 -3.82 -8.39
C GLY A 93 3.68 -5.13 -8.76
N ILE A 94 4.66 -5.58 -7.97
CA ILE A 94 5.35 -6.86 -8.18
C ILE A 94 4.35 -8.03 -8.05
N TYR A 95 3.48 -8.01 -7.04
CA TYR A 95 2.42 -9.02 -6.88
C TYR A 95 1.55 -9.13 -8.14
N ALA A 96 1.18 -7.99 -8.70
CA ALA A 96 0.35 -7.92 -9.90
C ALA A 96 1.07 -8.43 -11.17
N ILE A 97 2.38 -8.16 -11.29
CA ILE A 97 3.18 -8.62 -12.45
C ILE A 97 3.27 -10.16 -12.46
N VAL A 98 3.43 -10.78 -11.29
CA VAL A 98 3.47 -12.26 -11.19
C VAL A 98 2.14 -12.88 -11.66
N ASP A 99 1.01 -12.19 -11.46
CA ASP A 99 -0.31 -12.64 -11.94
C ASP A 99 -0.53 -12.47 -13.46
N LEU A 100 0.31 -11.73 -14.19
CA LEU A 100 0.15 -11.56 -15.65
C LEU A 100 0.25 -12.89 -16.41
N GLY A 101 1.01 -13.85 -15.87
CA GLY A 101 1.17 -15.18 -16.47
C GLY A 101 -0.05 -16.09 -16.31
N SER A 102 -0.93 -15.82 -15.34
CA SER A 102 -2.09 -16.67 -15.03
C SER A 102 -3.41 -16.02 -15.47
N THR A 103 -3.62 -14.74 -15.12
CA THR A 103 -4.90 -14.05 -15.31
C THR A 103 -4.71 -12.56 -15.56
N ILE A 104 -4.64 -12.17 -16.83
CA ILE A 104 -4.43 -10.77 -17.26
C ILE A 104 -5.47 -9.81 -16.64
N GLY A 105 -6.75 -10.18 -16.58
CA GLY A 105 -7.80 -9.30 -16.03
C GLY A 105 -7.60 -8.96 -14.55
N VAL A 106 -7.19 -9.95 -13.75
CA VAL A 106 -6.91 -9.77 -12.32
C VAL A 106 -5.61 -8.98 -12.11
N ALA A 107 -4.58 -9.26 -12.94
CA ALA A 107 -3.33 -8.52 -12.92
C ALA A 107 -3.53 -7.03 -13.23
N VAL A 108 -4.32 -6.69 -14.25
CA VAL A 108 -4.61 -5.29 -14.60
C VAL A 108 -5.31 -4.57 -13.44
N ALA A 109 -6.28 -5.20 -12.79
CA ALA A 109 -6.96 -4.62 -11.63
C ALA A 109 -5.97 -4.33 -10.48
N GLN A 110 -5.06 -5.26 -10.18
CA GLN A 110 -4.04 -5.08 -9.15
C GLN A 110 -3.03 -3.97 -9.53
N ILE A 111 -2.63 -3.86 -10.80
CA ILE A 111 -1.76 -2.77 -11.29
C ILE A 111 -2.44 -1.42 -11.08
N VAL A 112 -3.73 -1.29 -11.43
CA VAL A 112 -4.48 -0.04 -11.23
C VAL A 112 -4.51 0.35 -9.76
N VAL A 113 -4.75 -0.61 -8.86
CA VAL A 113 -4.72 -0.37 -7.41
C VAL A 113 -3.32 0.04 -6.94
N ALA A 114 -2.26 -0.61 -7.43
CA ALA A 114 -0.88 -0.25 -7.09
C ALA A 114 -0.52 1.17 -7.54
N VAL A 115 -0.93 1.57 -8.74
CA VAL A 115 -0.70 2.93 -9.27
C VAL A 115 -1.49 3.97 -8.47
N ALA A 116 -2.74 3.68 -8.10
CA ALA A 116 -3.54 4.57 -7.27
C ALA A 116 -2.92 4.75 -5.86
N ALA A 117 -2.46 3.65 -5.25
CA ALA A 117 -1.77 3.69 -3.96
C ALA A 117 -0.44 4.46 -4.04
N LEU A 118 0.31 4.31 -5.13
CA LEU A 118 1.52 5.07 -5.41
C LEU A 118 1.21 6.57 -5.52
N ALA A 119 0.19 6.94 -6.30
CA ALA A 119 -0.23 8.33 -6.48
C ALA A 119 -0.65 8.97 -5.15
N GLY A 120 -1.43 8.26 -4.32
CA GLY A 120 -1.81 8.74 -2.99
C GLY A 120 -0.60 8.88 -2.05
N SER A 121 0.36 7.95 -2.13
CA SER A 121 1.61 8.04 -1.36
C SER A 121 2.46 9.24 -1.81
N LEU A 122 2.57 9.49 -3.11
CA LEU A 122 3.26 10.66 -3.66
C LEU A 122 2.56 11.96 -3.27
N ALA A 123 1.23 12.00 -3.29
CA ALA A 123 0.47 13.18 -2.89
C ALA A 123 0.76 13.57 -1.43
N THR A 124 0.95 12.59 -0.54
CA THR A 124 1.26 12.87 0.88
C THR A 124 2.60 13.58 1.10
N PHE A 125 3.51 13.60 0.11
CA PHE A 125 4.72 14.43 0.19
C PHE A 125 4.42 15.93 0.23
N ALA A 126 3.31 16.38 -0.34
CA ALA A 126 2.89 17.79 -0.25
C ALA A 126 2.58 18.22 1.20
N GLY A 127 2.26 17.26 2.07
CA GLY A 127 1.95 17.50 3.48
C GLY A 127 3.14 17.50 4.44
N LEU A 128 4.34 17.20 3.94
CA LEU A 128 5.56 17.20 4.74
C LEU A 128 6.03 18.63 4.99
N HIS A 129 5.97 19.05 6.25
CA HIS A 129 6.46 20.37 6.66
C HIS A 129 7.54 20.22 7.74
N ARG A 130 8.37 21.25 7.85
CA ARG A 130 9.40 21.35 8.89
C ARG A 130 8.76 21.98 10.11
N VAL A 131 8.91 21.34 11.27
CA VAL A 131 8.56 21.98 12.53
C VAL A 131 9.74 22.87 12.91
N THR A 132 9.55 24.18 12.78
CA THR A 132 10.55 25.17 13.22
C THR A 132 10.26 25.51 14.69
N PRO A 133 11.20 25.22 15.62
CA PRO A 133 11.07 25.57 17.03
C PRO A 133 11.28 27.06 17.30
#